data_AF-A0A936CFP6-F1
#
_entry.id   AF-A0A936CFP6-F1
#
_cell.length_a   1.000
_cell.length_b   1.000
_cell.length_c   1.000
_cell.angle_alpha   90.00
_cell.angle_beta   90.00
_cell.angle_gamma   90.00
#
_symmetry.space_group_name_H-M   'P 1'
#
loop_
_entity.id
_entity.type
_entity.pdbx_description
1 polymer ?
#
loop_
_entity_poly.entity_id
_entity_poly.type
_entity_poly.pdbx_seq_one_letter_code
_entity_poly.pdbx_strand_id
1 'polypeptide(L)'
;MASPAPAQLPALGSGTEITTSAERRAGDRIAREIRRDPDYLDDAVLMHYLDSLWGPLRQAAQMRGDLDAELSERFAWELMLIRDRSVNAFALPGGYFGVHLGLITLTQSRDELASVLAHELSHVTQRHIPRLIGQQNQQTPWMVAAMVLAAVAVSRNPEMAKAAVVGSQALAAQSQLNFSRDMEREADRLGLGILHEAGFDAHGMSAMFERLQHANRINDSGNFPYLRSHPLTTERIAAALSRTELAAPRPASGRSDALTHSMMAARARALADPGVDALRGIVAEVHSAGFATLPEARRAAGLYGAALASVRLRDLPAALVLAGQLEALVATDSRALQLARWLVAEIHLAGGAPQSALTRLDLQSVARPEVLMAADARTRTGDAQTVAQALRVWVADHPNDAAAWMLLAAAYDNQGQRLRAIRAEAEARVAQGDLSAASDRFKAAQDLARGGLAAGDHIEASIIDSRARQVELLLREQALER
;
A
#
# COMPACT_ATOMS: atom_id res chain seq x y z
N MET A 1 -46.99 -18.05 -21.98
CA MET A 1 -46.74 -16.74 -22.64
C MET A 1 -45.63 -16.07 -21.86
N ALA A 2 -44.41 -16.07 -22.40
CA ALA A 2 -43.26 -15.46 -21.75
C ALA A 2 -43.17 -14.00 -22.19
N SER A 3 -43.11 -13.07 -21.23
CA SER A 3 -42.91 -11.65 -21.49
C SER A 3 -41.49 -11.43 -22.04
N PRO A 4 -41.30 -10.65 -23.12
CA PRO A 4 -39.97 -10.35 -23.63
C PRO A 4 -39.23 -9.41 -22.66
N ALA A 5 -37.95 -9.66 -22.45
CA ALA A 5 -37.05 -8.77 -21.72
C ALA A 5 -36.94 -7.41 -22.45
N PRO A 6 -36.88 -6.27 -21.75
CA PRO A 6 -36.72 -4.98 -22.40
C PRO A 6 -35.34 -4.90 -23.05
N ALA A 7 -35.32 -4.53 -24.33
CA ALA A 7 -34.10 -4.22 -25.06
C ALA A 7 -33.39 -3.04 -24.38
N GLN A 8 -32.18 -3.27 -23.88
CA GLN A 8 -31.27 -2.19 -23.48
C GLN A 8 -30.96 -1.36 -24.72
N LEU A 9 -31.42 -0.11 -24.72
CA LEU A 9 -31.04 0.86 -25.73
C LEU A 9 -29.54 1.16 -25.58
N PRO A 10 -28.77 1.20 -26.69
CA PRO A 10 -27.37 1.62 -26.64
C PRO A 10 -27.29 3.03 -26.06
N ALA A 11 -26.50 3.22 -25.00
CA ALA A 11 -26.15 4.54 -24.54
C ALA A 11 -25.37 5.25 -25.67
N LEU A 12 -25.95 6.33 -26.21
CA LEU A 12 -25.28 7.20 -27.16
C LEU A 12 -24.21 8.02 -26.41
N GLY A 13 -23.10 7.37 -26.07
CA GLY A 13 -21.83 8.00 -25.69
C GLY A 13 -20.88 7.93 -26.88
N SER A 14 -20.38 9.08 -27.31
CA SER A 14 -19.38 9.23 -28.37
C SER A 14 -18.20 8.28 -28.17
N GLY A 15 -17.74 7.61 -29.24
CA GLY A 15 -16.69 6.58 -29.25
C GLY A 15 -15.26 7.06 -28.94
N THR A 16 -15.07 7.80 -27.85
CA THR A 16 -13.77 8.38 -27.42
C THR A 16 -13.48 8.17 -25.93
N GLU A 17 -14.30 7.42 -25.19
CA GLU A 17 -14.03 7.11 -23.78
C GLU A 17 -13.00 5.98 -23.65
N ILE A 18 -11.96 6.18 -22.83
CA ILE A 18 -11.00 5.14 -22.47
C ILE A 18 -11.78 3.97 -21.88
N THR A 19 -11.54 2.73 -22.33
CA THR A 19 -12.22 1.56 -21.75
C THR A 19 -11.65 1.21 -20.38
N THR A 20 -12.46 0.62 -19.50
CA THR A 20 -12.02 0.11 -18.18
C THR A 20 -10.83 -0.84 -18.29
N SER A 21 -10.78 -1.64 -19.36
CA SER A 21 -9.65 -2.54 -19.62
C SER A 21 -8.37 -1.80 -20.03
N ALA A 22 -8.49 -0.71 -20.80
CA ALA A 22 -7.36 0.14 -21.15
C ALA A 22 -6.83 0.92 -19.94
N GLU A 23 -7.73 1.41 -19.07
CA GLU A 23 -7.35 2.02 -17.79
C GLU A 23 -6.61 1.04 -16.89
N ARG A 24 -7.14 -0.19 -16.76
CA ARG A 24 -6.50 -1.24 -15.97
C ARG A 24 -5.08 -1.51 -16.45
N ARG A 25 -4.88 -1.70 -17.76
CA ARG A 25 -3.54 -1.90 -18.34
C ARG A 25 -2.60 -0.73 -18.09
N ALA A 26 -3.10 0.51 -18.18
CA ALA A 26 -2.30 1.69 -17.87
C ALA A 26 -1.88 1.73 -16.39
N GLY A 27 -2.81 1.42 -15.48
CA GLY A 27 -2.56 1.27 -14.05
C GLY A 27 -1.51 0.21 -13.75
N ASP A 28 -1.67 -0.99 -14.32
CA ASP A 28 -0.73 -2.10 -14.13
C ASP A 28 0.70 -1.71 -14.54
N ARG A 29 0.87 -0.94 -15.63
CA ARG A 29 2.19 -0.44 -16.04
C ARG A 29 2.79 0.51 -15.00
N ILE A 30 2.04 1.50 -14.55
CA ILE A 30 2.53 2.50 -13.58
C ILE A 30 2.85 1.82 -12.24
N ALA A 31 1.96 0.93 -11.76
CA ALA A 31 2.14 0.19 -10.53
C ALA A 31 3.42 -0.67 -10.56
N ARG A 32 3.72 -1.32 -11.70
CA ARG A 32 4.99 -2.07 -11.86
C ARG A 32 6.21 -1.18 -11.72
N GLU A 33 6.20 0.03 -12.29
CA GLU A 33 7.34 0.94 -12.14
C GLU A 33 7.46 1.46 -10.71
N ILE A 34 6.34 1.76 -10.05
CA ILE A 34 6.33 2.16 -8.63
C ILE A 34 6.92 1.06 -7.75
N ARG A 35 6.52 -0.21 -7.92
CA ARG A 35 7.04 -1.33 -7.11
C ARG A 35 8.55 -1.57 -7.27
N ARG A 36 9.15 -1.08 -8.37
CA ARG A 36 10.60 -1.15 -8.61
C ARG A 36 11.36 0.04 -8.06
N ASP A 37 10.65 1.11 -7.67
CA ASP A 37 11.25 2.27 -7.04
C ASP A 37 11.77 1.91 -5.63
N PRO A 38 13.01 2.30 -5.26
CA PRO A 38 13.55 2.07 -3.92
C PRO A 38 12.70 2.66 -2.78
N ASP A 39 11.85 3.65 -3.07
CA ASP A 39 10.95 4.26 -2.09
C ASP A 39 9.63 3.49 -1.94
N TYR A 40 9.31 2.52 -2.80
CA TYR A 40 8.22 1.59 -2.53
C TYR A 40 8.51 0.74 -1.29
N LEU A 41 7.52 0.62 -0.41
CA LEU A 41 7.66 -0.04 0.88
C LEU A 41 6.64 -1.17 1.05
N ASP A 42 7.13 -2.40 1.16
CA ASP A 42 6.32 -3.56 1.55
C ASP A 42 6.38 -3.80 3.07
N ASP A 43 5.82 -2.87 3.85
CA ASP A 43 5.73 -2.99 5.31
C ASP A 43 4.43 -3.70 5.72
N ALA A 44 4.54 -4.95 6.15
CA ALA A 44 3.37 -5.79 6.45
C ALA A 44 2.46 -5.20 7.53
N VAL A 45 3.03 -4.58 8.58
CA VAL A 45 2.29 -4.02 9.71
C VAL A 45 1.49 -2.78 9.29
N LEU A 46 2.13 -1.84 8.58
CA LEU A 46 1.44 -0.66 8.05
C LEU A 46 0.40 -1.03 6.98
N MET A 47 0.71 -1.98 6.09
CA MET A 47 -0.27 -2.45 5.11
C MET A 47 -1.49 -3.09 5.78
N HIS A 48 -1.27 -3.96 6.78
CA HIS A 48 -2.38 -4.53 7.55
C HIS A 48 -3.24 -3.44 8.23
N TYR A 49 -2.61 -2.40 8.78
CA TYR A 49 -3.32 -1.26 9.33
C TYR A 49 -4.13 -0.52 8.26
N LEU A 50 -3.54 -0.20 7.12
CA LEU A 50 -4.24 0.48 6.02
C LEU A 50 -5.40 -0.37 5.48
N ASP A 51 -5.23 -1.68 5.33
CA ASP A 51 -6.27 -2.61 4.90
C ASP A 51 -7.46 -2.62 5.86
N SER A 52 -7.21 -2.46 7.17
CA SER A 52 -8.27 -2.31 8.18
C SER A 52 -9.11 -1.05 8.02
N LEU A 53 -8.59 -0.04 7.29
CA LEU A 53 -9.34 1.15 6.90
C LEU A 53 -9.97 0.98 5.51
N TRP A 54 -9.20 0.45 4.57
CA TRP A 54 -9.54 0.34 3.16
C TRP A 54 -10.66 -0.66 2.87
N GLY A 55 -10.63 -1.83 3.51
CA GLY A 55 -11.66 -2.87 3.33
C GLY A 55 -13.08 -2.34 3.59
N PRO A 56 -13.34 -1.75 4.77
CA PRO A 56 -14.64 -1.15 5.08
C PRO A 56 -15.06 -0.04 4.10
N LEU A 57 -14.12 0.82 3.67
CA LEU A 57 -14.41 1.90 2.70
C LEU A 57 -14.85 1.34 1.34
N ARG A 58 -14.14 0.32 0.83
CA ARG A 58 -14.54 -0.33 -0.44
C ARG A 58 -15.88 -1.02 -0.33
N GLN A 59 -16.11 -1.75 0.76
CA GLN A 59 -17.39 -2.41 1.01
C GLN A 59 -18.53 -1.39 1.07
N ALA A 60 -18.33 -0.26 1.75
CA ALA A 60 -19.29 0.84 1.80
C ALA A 60 -19.57 1.44 0.41
N ALA A 61 -18.54 1.68 -0.39
CA ALA A 61 -18.72 2.18 -1.76
C ALA A 61 -19.54 1.20 -2.62
N GLN A 62 -19.32 -0.10 -2.47
CA GLN A 62 -20.15 -1.12 -3.15
C GLN A 62 -21.60 -1.10 -2.67
N MET A 63 -21.83 -1.08 -1.35
CA MET A 63 -23.18 -1.06 -0.78
C MET A 63 -23.98 0.18 -1.19
N ARG A 64 -23.30 1.32 -1.33
CA ARG A 64 -23.89 2.58 -1.78
C ARG A 64 -24.14 2.64 -3.29
N GLY A 65 -23.60 1.70 -4.05
CA GLY A 65 -23.63 1.71 -5.51
C GLY A 65 -22.69 2.74 -6.13
N ASP A 66 -21.80 3.35 -5.33
CA ASP A 66 -20.75 4.25 -5.82
C ASP A 66 -19.66 3.46 -6.57
N LEU A 67 -19.44 2.19 -6.19
CA LEU A 67 -18.57 1.24 -6.89
C LEU A 67 -19.42 0.18 -7.62
N ASP A 68 -19.53 0.32 -8.95
CA ASP A 68 -20.27 -0.64 -9.78
C ASP A 68 -19.55 -2.00 -9.93
N ALA A 69 -20.29 -3.00 -10.43
CA ALA A 69 -19.80 -4.36 -10.59
C ALA A 69 -18.67 -4.49 -11.61
N GLU A 70 -18.69 -3.71 -12.70
CA GLU A 70 -17.66 -3.78 -13.73
C GLU A 70 -16.31 -3.28 -13.19
N LEU A 71 -16.31 -2.10 -12.56
CA LEU A 71 -15.13 -1.52 -11.93
C LEU A 71 -14.65 -2.41 -10.78
N SER A 72 -15.57 -2.94 -9.98
CA SER A 72 -15.23 -3.84 -8.87
C SER A 72 -14.48 -5.09 -9.34
N GLU A 73 -14.83 -5.65 -10.50
CA GLU A 73 -14.18 -6.86 -11.05
C GLU A 73 -12.89 -6.53 -11.82
N ARG A 74 -12.88 -5.45 -12.61
CA ARG A 74 -11.78 -5.15 -13.53
C ARG A 74 -10.61 -4.42 -12.89
N PHE A 75 -10.83 -3.60 -11.87
CA PHE A 75 -9.78 -2.79 -11.26
C PHE A 75 -9.06 -3.54 -10.13
N ALA A 76 -7.85 -3.11 -9.79
CA ALA A 76 -6.98 -3.78 -8.81
C ALA A 76 -7.39 -3.52 -7.36
N TRP A 77 -7.86 -2.30 -7.07
CA TRP A 77 -8.21 -1.82 -5.74
C TRP A 77 -7.09 -1.97 -4.70
N GLU A 78 -5.85 -1.71 -5.13
CA GLU A 78 -4.63 -2.01 -4.38
C GLU A 78 -4.01 -0.73 -3.79
N LEU A 79 -3.70 -0.76 -2.49
CA LEU A 79 -2.91 0.28 -1.82
C LEU A 79 -1.41 -0.01 -1.96
N MET A 80 -0.62 1.05 -2.15
CA MET A 80 0.84 1.02 -2.23
C MET A 80 1.41 2.04 -1.24
N LEU A 81 2.32 1.60 -0.38
CA LEU A 81 3.03 2.48 0.54
C LEU A 81 4.27 3.07 -0.12
N ILE A 82 4.41 4.40 -0.02
CA ILE A 82 5.53 5.14 -0.57
C ILE A 82 6.31 5.78 0.58
N ARG A 83 7.61 5.50 0.66
CA ARG A 83 8.55 6.09 1.62
C ARG A 83 8.89 7.52 1.22
N ASP A 84 7.91 8.41 1.40
CA ASP A 84 8.08 9.84 1.25
C ASP A 84 7.49 10.54 2.48
N ARG A 85 8.20 11.57 2.96
CA ARG A 85 7.80 12.41 4.10
C ARG A 85 6.79 13.47 3.71
N SER A 86 6.62 13.71 2.41
CA SER A 86 5.61 14.62 1.91
C SER A 86 4.21 14.11 2.25
N VAL A 87 3.31 15.04 2.55
CA VAL A 87 1.90 14.74 2.79
C VAL A 87 1.25 14.54 1.44
N ASN A 88 1.01 13.30 1.06
CA ASN A 88 0.35 12.96 -0.18
C ASN A 88 -0.37 11.60 -0.13
N ALA A 89 -1.45 11.51 -0.89
CA ALA A 89 -2.04 10.28 -1.38
C ALA A 89 -2.48 10.54 -2.82
N PHE A 90 -2.59 9.48 -3.61
CA PHE A 90 -3.04 9.62 -4.99
C PHE A 90 -3.71 8.35 -5.48
N ALA A 91 -4.65 8.50 -6.40
CA ALA A 91 -5.18 7.43 -7.20
C ALA A 91 -4.59 7.40 -8.61
N LEU A 92 -4.38 6.21 -9.15
CA LEU A 92 -3.97 5.94 -10.52
C LEU A 92 -5.09 5.22 -11.28
N PRO A 93 -5.07 5.25 -12.62
CA PRO A 93 -5.96 4.44 -13.45
C PRO A 93 -5.94 2.97 -13.03
N GLY A 94 -7.06 2.27 -13.20
CA GLY A 94 -7.14 0.85 -12.89
C GLY A 94 -7.24 0.50 -11.40
N GLY A 95 -7.45 1.49 -10.52
CA GLY A 95 -7.69 1.27 -9.09
C GLY A 95 -6.44 0.98 -8.28
N TYR A 96 -5.34 1.66 -8.57
CA TYR A 96 -4.14 1.66 -7.74
C TYR A 96 -4.05 2.95 -6.94
N PHE A 97 -3.63 2.86 -5.68
CA PHE A 97 -3.63 3.99 -4.76
C PHE A 97 -2.29 4.08 -4.05
N GLY A 98 -1.63 5.23 -4.09
CA GLY A 98 -0.41 5.48 -3.34
C GLY A 98 -0.69 6.25 -2.05
N VAL A 99 -0.06 5.84 -0.96
CA VAL A 99 -0.12 6.51 0.34
C VAL A 99 1.29 6.81 0.81
N HIS A 100 1.61 8.10 0.97
CA HIS A 100 2.91 8.51 1.50
C HIS A 100 2.96 8.34 3.02
N LEU A 101 4.11 7.92 3.55
CA LEU A 101 4.30 7.82 5.00
C LEU A 101 4.15 9.17 5.72
N GLY A 102 4.45 10.28 5.06
CA GLY A 102 4.21 11.64 5.55
C GLY A 102 2.75 11.93 5.83
N LEU A 103 1.83 11.40 5.01
CA LEU A 103 0.39 11.54 5.25
C LEU A 103 -0.03 10.80 6.52
N ILE A 104 0.37 9.53 6.67
CA ILE A 104 0.04 8.71 7.85
C ILE A 104 0.63 9.34 9.12
N THR A 105 1.82 9.94 9.02
CA THR A 105 2.48 10.65 10.13
C THR A 105 1.73 11.93 10.54
N LEU A 106 1.09 12.62 9.60
CA LEU A 106 0.38 13.88 9.85
C LEU A 106 -0.98 13.67 10.53
N THR A 107 -1.68 12.59 10.18
CA THR A 107 -3.01 12.28 10.72
C THR A 107 -2.95 11.97 12.22
N GLN A 108 -4.02 12.29 12.96
CA GLN A 108 -4.13 12.13 14.41
C GLN A 108 -5.22 11.12 14.78
N SER A 109 -6.08 10.78 13.83
CA SER A 109 -7.08 9.74 13.99
C SER A 109 -7.17 8.87 12.73
N ARG A 110 -7.66 7.65 12.91
CA ARG A 110 -7.97 6.76 11.79
C ARG A 110 -9.05 7.34 10.87
N ASP A 111 -9.94 8.18 11.39
CA ASP A 111 -11.04 8.79 10.64
C ASP A 111 -10.51 9.84 9.64
N GLU A 112 -9.50 10.63 10.04
CA GLU A 112 -8.84 11.58 9.14
C GLU A 112 -8.15 10.83 7.98
N LEU A 113 -7.38 9.79 8.28
CA LEU A 113 -6.72 8.99 7.24
C LEU A 113 -7.74 8.29 6.33
N ALA A 114 -8.79 7.70 6.92
CA ALA A 114 -9.87 7.07 6.17
C ALA A 114 -10.60 8.08 5.27
N SER A 115 -10.75 9.35 5.69
CA SER A 115 -11.36 10.39 4.86
C SER A 115 -10.58 10.67 3.58
N VAL A 116 -9.24 10.66 3.63
CA VAL A 116 -8.39 10.80 2.44
C VAL A 116 -8.52 9.57 1.54
N LEU A 117 -8.50 8.37 2.10
CA LEU A 117 -8.71 7.14 1.31
C LEU A 117 -10.09 7.10 0.64
N ALA A 118 -11.14 7.56 1.33
CA ALA A 118 -12.49 7.65 0.77
C ALA A 118 -12.58 8.69 -0.36
N HIS A 119 -11.86 9.81 -0.22
CA HIS A 119 -11.72 10.83 -1.25
C HIS A 119 -11.03 10.28 -2.50
N GLU A 120 -9.87 9.62 -2.34
CA GLU A 120 -9.15 8.99 -3.45
C GLU A 120 -9.97 7.88 -4.12
N LEU A 121 -10.67 7.06 -3.31
CA LEU A 121 -11.60 6.04 -3.81
C LEU A 121 -12.66 6.67 -4.71
N SER A 122 -13.23 7.81 -4.29
CA SER A 122 -14.23 8.55 -5.06
C SER A 122 -13.67 9.09 -6.39
N HIS A 123 -12.39 9.45 -6.47
CA HIS A 123 -11.79 9.82 -7.75
C HIS A 123 -11.79 8.69 -8.78
N VAL A 124 -11.54 7.46 -8.32
CA VAL A 124 -11.49 6.27 -9.19
C VAL A 124 -12.89 5.81 -9.55
N THR A 125 -13.79 5.69 -8.58
CA THR A 125 -15.17 5.25 -8.86
C THR A 125 -15.89 6.19 -9.82
N GLN A 126 -15.65 7.50 -9.67
CA GLN A 126 -16.21 8.50 -10.57
C GLN A 126 -15.39 8.69 -11.86
N ARG A 127 -14.37 7.86 -12.11
CA ARG A 127 -13.52 7.90 -13.31
C ARG A 127 -13.04 9.32 -13.65
N HIS A 128 -12.61 10.09 -12.62
CA HIS A 128 -12.18 11.48 -12.79
C HIS A 128 -10.99 11.63 -13.75
N ILE A 129 -10.01 10.70 -13.69
CA ILE A 129 -8.85 10.73 -14.60
C ILE A 129 -9.27 10.55 -16.07
N PRO A 130 -10.05 9.52 -16.46
CA PRO A 130 -10.61 9.42 -17.80
C PRO A 130 -11.42 10.63 -18.25
N ARG A 131 -12.30 11.15 -17.37
CA ARG A 131 -13.12 12.33 -17.68
C ARG A 131 -12.26 13.56 -17.94
N LEU A 132 -11.19 13.77 -17.17
CA LEU A 132 -10.23 14.85 -17.37
C LEU A 132 -9.53 14.73 -18.73
N ILE A 133 -9.11 13.52 -19.11
CA ILE A 133 -8.48 13.25 -20.41
C ILE A 133 -9.49 13.50 -21.56
N GLY A 134 -10.74 13.04 -21.41
CA GLY A 134 -11.78 13.21 -22.42
C GLY A 134 -12.24 14.65 -22.63
N GLN A 135 -12.23 15.48 -21.57
CA GLN A 135 -12.62 16.89 -21.65
C GLN A 135 -11.59 17.78 -22.36
N GLN A 136 -10.30 17.41 -22.40
CA GLN A 136 -9.23 18.17 -23.08
C GLN A 136 -9.18 17.99 -24.60
N ASN A 137 -10.33 18.03 -25.29
CA ASN A 137 -10.54 17.45 -26.62
C ASN A 137 -9.51 17.81 -27.73
N GLN A 138 -9.15 16.77 -28.50
CA GLN A 138 -8.55 16.67 -29.85
C GLN A 138 -7.02 16.67 -30.10
N GLN A 139 -6.11 16.95 -29.15
CA GLN A 139 -4.67 16.71 -29.36
C GLN A 139 -3.94 15.99 -28.20
N THR A 140 -4.65 15.67 -27.13
CA THR A 140 -4.05 15.36 -25.83
C THR A 140 -4.06 13.90 -25.35
N PRO A 141 -4.80 12.93 -25.93
CA PRO A 141 -4.59 11.51 -25.59
C PRO A 141 -3.13 11.11 -25.84
N TRP A 142 -2.55 11.71 -26.89
CA TRP A 142 -1.14 11.58 -27.22
C TRP A 142 -0.22 12.25 -26.22
N MET A 143 -0.63 13.21 -25.39
CA MET A 143 0.30 13.96 -24.53
C MET A 143 0.53 13.27 -23.19
N VAL A 144 -0.48 12.62 -22.59
CA VAL A 144 -0.26 11.75 -21.42
C VAL A 144 0.37 10.43 -21.84
N ALA A 145 -0.07 9.86 -22.97
CA ALA A 145 0.64 8.74 -23.58
C ALA A 145 2.08 9.14 -23.96
N ALA A 146 2.33 10.35 -24.49
CA ALA A 146 3.66 10.86 -24.82
C ALA A 146 4.46 11.29 -23.61
N MET A 147 3.88 11.66 -22.47
CA MET A 147 4.63 11.89 -21.23
C MET A 147 5.06 10.56 -20.60
N VAL A 148 4.18 9.55 -20.67
CA VAL A 148 4.50 8.16 -20.30
C VAL A 148 5.48 7.52 -21.30
N LEU A 149 5.40 7.82 -22.61
CA LEU A 149 6.33 7.38 -23.67
C LEU A 149 7.64 8.20 -23.70
N ALA A 150 7.64 9.48 -23.35
CA ALA A 150 8.84 10.32 -23.27
C ALA A 150 9.72 9.91 -22.09
N ALA A 151 9.12 9.39 -21.02
CA ALA A 151 9.84 8.69 -19.96
C ALA A 151 10.59 7.43 -20.46
N VAL A 152 10.15 6.84 -21.58
CA VAL A 152 10.77 5.66 -22.22
C VAL A 152 11.77 6.03 -23.33
N ALA A 153 11.57 7.18 -24.00
CA ALA A 153 12.36 7.60 -25.18
C ALA A 153 13.77 8.15 -24.88
N VAL A 154 14.11 8.48 -23.63
CA VAL A 154 15.45 9.01 -23.25
C VAL A 154 16.55 7.93 -23.27
N SER A 155 16.20 6.66 -23.51
CA SER A 155 17.13 5.52 -23.57
C SER A 155 18.11 5.51 -24.76
N ARG A 156 18.18 6.57 -25.58
CA ARG A 156 19.08 6.66 -26.74
C ARG A 156 20.35 7.48 -26.53
N ASN A 157 20.60 8.00 -25.32
CA ASN A 157 21.88 8.64 -25.01
C ASN A 157 22.57 7.92 -23.82
N PRO A 158 23.70 7.23 -24.04
CA PRO A 158 24.42 6.48 -23.01
C PRO A 158 24.85 7.31 -21.79
N GLU A 159 24.88 8.64 -21.90
CA GLU A 159 25.27 9.57 -20.84
C GLU A 159 24.14 9.89 -19.81
N MET A 160 22.93 9.35 -19.99
CA MET A 160 21.80 9.55 -19.04
C MET A 160 21.27 8.22 -18.46
N ALA A 161 22.16 7.30 -18.13
CA ALA A 161 21.80 6.06 -17.45
C ALA A 161 21.51 6.31 -15.95
N LYS A 162 20.26 6.61 -15.59
CA LYS A 162 19.73 6.39 -14.23
C LYS A 162 18.33 5.80 -14.30
N ALA A 163 18.23 4.52 -13.95
CA ALA A 163 16.99 3.74 -13.86
C ALA A 163 15.98 4.24 -12.79
N ALA A 164 16.22 5.38 -12.14
CA ALA A 164 15.34 6.04 -11.18
C ALA A 164 14.41 7.12 -11.80
N VAL A 165 14.53 7.38 -13.11
CA VAL A 165 13.88 8.53 -13.75
C VAL A 165 12.42 8.24 -14.17
N VAL A 166 12.02 6.98 -14.38
CA VAL A 166 10.71 6.67 -15.00
C VAL A 166 9.57 6.58 -13.98
N GLY A 167 9.76 5.91 -12.84
CA GLY A 167 8.75 5.83 -11.77
C GLY A 167 8.47 7.19 -11.11
N SER A 168 9.53 7.95 -10.85
CA SER A 168 9.45 9.32 -10.32
C SER A 168 8.74 10.29 -11.28
N GLN A 169 8.86 10.11 -12.61
CA GLN A 169 8.17 10.93 -13.60
C GLN A 169 6.64 10.69 -13.62
N ALA A 170 6.17 9.46 -13.40
CA ALA A 170 4.72 9.19 -13.32
C ALA A 170 4.10 9.81 -12.05
N LEU A 171 4.78 9.70 -10.91
CA LEU A 171 4.38 10.36 -9.67
C LEU A 171 4.43 11.89 -9.80
N ALA A 172 5.45 12.42 -10.48
CA ALA A 172 5.55 13.85 -10.78
C ALA A 172 4.42 14.32 -11.69
N ALA A 173 4.07 13.56 -12.74
CA ALA A 173 2.95 13.86 -13.63
C ALA A 173 1.60 13.84 -12.90
N GLN A 174 1.38 12.86 -12.00
CA GLN A 174 0.20 12.84 -11.14
C GLN A 174 0.12 14.09 -10.25
N SER A 175 1.25 14.52 -9.68
CA SER A 175 1.30 15.76 -8.87
C SER A 175 1.02 17.05 -9.66
N GLN A 176 0.93 16.96 -10.99
CA GLN A 176 0.52 18.04 -11.90
C GLN A 176 -0.93 17.90 -12.38
N LEU A 177 -1.60 16.77 -12.10
CA LEU A 177 -3.03 16.63 -12.38
C LEU A 177 -3.80 17.52 -11.41
N ASN A 178 -4.28 18.65 -11.91
CA ASN A 178 -5.12 19.57 -11.17
C ASN A 178 -6.59 19.22 -11.45
N PHE A 179 -7.23 18.52 -10.52
CA PHE A 179 -8.66 18.21 -10.65
C PHE A 179 -9.49 19.49 -10.63
N SER A 180 -10.57 19.51 -11.43
CA SER A 180 -11.46 20.66 -11.43
C SER A 180 -12.16 20.81 -10.09
N ARG A 181 -12.58 22.03 -9.74
CA ARG A 181 -13.34 22.28 -8.50
C ARG A 181 -14.61 21.43 -8.42
N ASP A 182 -15.22 21.12 -9.55
CA ASP A 182 -16.42 20.27 -9.61
C ASP A 182 -16.11 18.81 -9.27
N MET A 183 -14.99 18.29 -9.78
CA MET A 183 -14.52 16.93 -9.46
C MET A 183 -14.16 16.81 -7.98
N GLU A 184 -13.48 17.81 -7.41
CA GLU A 184 -13.16 17.83 -5.98
C GLU A 184 -14.43 17.86 -5.11
N ARG A 185 -15.42 18.68 -5.47
CA ARG A 185 -16.72 18.72 -4.74
C ARG A 185 -17.50 17.41 -4.86
N GLU A 186 -17.42 16.75 -6.02
CA GLU A 186 -18.01 15.44 -6.24
C GLU A 186 -17.34 14.37 -5.37
N ALA A 187 -16.00 14.34 -5.36
CA ALA A 187 -15.19 13.43 -4.55
C ALA A 187 -15.42 13.65 -3.04
N ASP A 188 -15.45 14.90 -2.56
CA ASP A 188 -15.74 15.21 -1.15
C ASP A 188 -17.12 14.70 -0.73
N ARG A 189 -18.13 14.89 -1.60
CA ARG A 189 -19.52 14.51 -1.30
C ARG A 189 -19.68 13.00 -1.21
N LEU A 190 -19.14 12.27 -2.19
CA LEU A 190 -19.21 10.81 -2.23
C LEU A 190 -18.32 10.19 -1.16
N GLY A 191 -17.10 10.70 -1.02
CA GLY A 191 -16.14 10.27 -0.01
C GLY A 191 -16.69 10.41 1.40
N LEU A 192 -17.39 11.50 1.73
CA LEU A 192 -18.06 11.64 3.02
C LEU A 192 -19.17 10.60 3.22
N GLY A 193 -19.96 10.33 2.18
CA GLY A 193 -21.00 9.31 2.21
C GLY A 193 -20.45 7.90 2.41
N ILE A 194 -19.35 7.57 1.73
CA ILE A 194 -18.62 6.31 1.86
C ILE A 194 -18.01 6.19 3.27
N LEU A 195 -17.33 7.25 3.74
CA LEU A 195 -16.72 7.33 5.06
C LEU A 195 -17.74 7.06 6.15
N HIS A 196 -18.88 7.77 6.08
CA HIS A 196 -19.99 7.58 7.01
C HIS A 196 -20.50 6.15 6.93
N GLU A 197 -20.85 5.62 5.75
CA GLU A 197 -21.38 4.25 5.62
C GLU A 197 -20.42 3.21 6.20
N ALA A 198 -19.12 3.35 5.95
CA ALA A 198 -18.06 2.42 6.35
C ALA A 198 -17.80 2.31 7.86
N GLY A 199 -18.44 3.11 8.71
CA GLY A 199 -18.23 3.03 10.17
C GLY A 199 -17.49 4.22 10.77
N PHE A 200 -16.89 5.08 9.96
CA PHE A 200 -16.01 6.14 10.43
C PHE A 200 -16.75 7.39 10.85
N ASP A 201 -16.10 8.21 11.67
CA ASP A 201 -16.63 9.53 12.03
C ASP A 201 -16.49 10.51 10.85
N ALA A 202 -17.62 11.09 10.45
CA ALA A 202 -17.69 12.11 9.40
C ALA A 202 -16.85 13.36 9.72
N HIS A 203 -16.61 13.65 11.01
CA HIS A 203 -15.70 14.74 11.43
C HIS A 203 -14.26 14.51 10.99
N GLY A 204 -13.86 13.27 10.66
CA GLY A 204 -12.53 12.97 10.14
C GLY A 204 -12.19 13.78 8.89
N MET A 205 -13.17 14.00 7.99
CA MET A 205 -12.94 14.77 6.75
C MET A 205 -12.71 16.27 7.04
N SER A 206 -13.54 16.89 7.87
CA SER A 206 -13.36 18.30 8.22
C SER A 206 -12.08 18.54 9.03
N ALA A 207 -11.79 17.65 10.00
CA ALA A 207 -10.54 17.70 10.77
C ALA A 207 -9.30 17.57 9.88
N MET A 208 -9.36 16.72 8.85
CA MET A 208 -8.27 16.56 7.89
C MET A 208 -8.06 17.83 7.05
N PHE A 209 -9.13 18.48 6.60
CA PHE A 209 -9.02 19.76 5.88
C PHE A 209 -8.43 20.88 6.74
N GLU A 210 -8.87 21.01 8.00
CA GLU A 210 -8.27 21.96 8.94
C GLU A 210 -6.78 21.69 9.13
N ARG A 211 -6.39 20.40 9.19
CA ARG A 211 -4.99 20.01 9.31
C ARG A 211 -4.17 20.39 8.09
N LEU A 212 -4.67 20.12 6.90
CA LEU A 212 -4.00 20.52 5.66
C LEU A 212 -3.87 22.04 5.59
N GLN A 213 -4.90 22.79 5.97
CA GLN A 213 -4.85 24.25 6.02
C GLN A 213 -3.82 24.77 7.04
N HIS A 214 -3.71 24.12 8.21
CA HIS A 214 -2.73 24.47 9.23
C HIS A 214 -1.31 24.13 8.78
N ALA A 215 -1.09 22.94 8.22
CA ALA A 215 0.19 22.53 7.66
C ALA A 215 0.65 23.47 6.53
N ASN A 216 -0.29 23.92 5.68
CA ASN A 216 -0.03 24.88 4.61
C ASN A 216 0.41 26.26 5.12
N ARG A 217 -0.07 26.68 6.29
CA ARG A 217 0.32 27.97 6.89
C ARG A 217 1.70 27.96 7.53
N ILE A 218 2.14 26.82 8.08
CA ILE A 218 3.44 26.71 8.76
C ILE A 218 4.59 26.52 7.75
N ASN A 219 4.30 25.98 6.57
CA ASN A 219 5.29 25.76 5.52
C ASN A 219 5.26 26.95 4.53
N ASP A 220 6.16 27.93 4.71
CA ASP A 220 6.26 29.16 3.90
C ASP A 220 6.49 28.92 2.38
N SER A 221 6.71 27.67 1.96
CA SER A 221 6.84 27.29 0.55
C SER A 221 5.52 27.00 -0.17
N GLY A 222 4.39 26.87 0.55
CA GLY A 222 3.06 26.65 -0.04
C GLY A 222 2.91 25.41 -0.94
N ASN A 223 3.85 24.47 -0.89
CA ASN A 223 4.03 23.44 -1.93
C ASN A 223 3.80 22.01 -1.41
N PHE A 224 2.63 21.74 -0.80
CA PHE A 224 2.22 20.39 -0.47
C PHE A 224 1.81 19.65 -1.75
N PRO A 225 2.43 18.50 -2.09
CA PRO A 225 2.05 17.74 -3.28
C PRO A 225 0.55 17.43 -3.34
N TYR A 226 -0.05 17.07 -2.20
CA TYR A 226 -1.50 16.82 -2.11
C TYR A 226 -2.34 18.04 -2.50
N LEU A 227 -2.00 19.23 -1.99
CA LEU A 227 -2.76 20.45 -2.28
C LEU A 227 -2.54 20.98 -3.71
N ARG A 228 -1.51 20.50 -4.42
CA ARG A 228 -1.31 20.80 -5.84
C ARG A 228 -2.30 20.04 -6.72
N SER A 229 -2.53 18.76 -6.44
CA SER A 229 -3.51 17.95 -7.17
C SER A 229 -4.94 18.12 -6.66
N HIS A 230 -5.10 18.43 -5.37
CA HIS A 230 -6.39 18.63 -4.69
C HIS A 230 -6.47 20.02 -4.04
N PRO A 231 -6.77 21.09 -4.81
CA PRO A 231 -6.83 22.44 -4.27
C PRO A 231 -7.90 22.57 -3.16
N LEU A 232 -7.46 22.85 -1.93
CA LEU A 232 -8.34 23.06 -0.80
C LEU A 232 -8.86 24.50 -0.79
N THR A 233 -10.19 24.67 -0.84
CA THR A 233 -10.85 25.98 -0.81
C THR A 233 -11.69 26.14 0.47
N THR A 234 -11.95 27.39 0.87
CA THR A 234 -12.86 27.68 2.00
C THR A 234 -14.27 27.14 1.76
N GLU A 235 -14.74 27.12 0.51
CA GLU A 235 -16.01 26.51 0.12
C GLU A 235 -16.07 25.02 0.46
N ARG A 236 -15.02 24.25 0.11
CA ARG A 236 -14.95 22.81 0.40
C ARG A 236 -14.95 22.53 1.91
N ILE A 237 -14.20 23.32 2.67
CA ILE A 237 -14.16 23.22 4.14
C ILE A 237 -15.55 23.48 4.72
N ALA A 238 -16.21 24.56 4.32
CA ALA A 238 -17.55 24.90 4.79
C ALA A 238 -18.59 23.83 4.40
N ALA A 239 -18.49 23.29 3.19
CA ALA A 239 -19.38 22.22 2.71
C ALA A 239 -19.18 20.92 3.49
N ALA A 240 -17.94 20.54 3.81
CA ALA A 240 -17.66 19.36 4.64
C ALA A 240 -18.25 19.54 6.05
N LEU A 241 -17.98 20.69 6.70
CA LEU A 241 -18.53 21.00 8.02
C LEU A 241 -20.06 20.92 8.05
N SER A 242 -20.72 21.60 7.09
CA SER A 242 -22.19 21.61 7.02
C SER A 242 -22.78 20.21 6.80
N ARG A 243 -22.12 19.35 6.01
CA ARG A 243 -22.61 17.97 5.80
C ARG A 243 -22.35 17.07 7.00
N THR A 244 -21.25 17.27 7.72
CA THR A 244 -20.96 16.55 8.96
C THR A 244 -22.02 16.83 10.02
N GLU A 245 -22.51 18.07 10.14
CA GLU A 245 -23.61 18.41 11.06
C GLU A 245 -24.95 17.74 10.69
N LEU A 246 -25.16 17.45 9.40
CA LEU A 246 -26.35 16.76 8.90
C LEU A 246 -26.23 15.24 8.95
N ALA A 247 -25.02 14.70 9.09
CA ALA A 247 -24.80 13.26 9.19
C ALA A 247 -25.30 12.74 10.53
N ALA A 248 -25.83 11.51 10.54
CA ALA A 248 -26.23 10.86 11.78
C ALA A 248 -24.99 10.75 12.70
N PRO A 249 -25.10 11.15 13.99
CA PRO A 249 -23.96 11.11 14.89
C PRO A 249 -23.49 9.66 15.06
N ARG A 250 -22.21 9.43 14.81
CA ARG A 250 -21.51 8.17 15.14
C ARG A 250 -20.58 8.41 16.33
N PRO A 251 -20.34 7.40 17.17
CA PRO A 251 -19.36 7.54 18.23
C PRO A 251 -17.99 7.83 17.62
N ALA A 252 -17.31 8.85 18.13
CA ALA A 252 -15.94 9.15 17.77
C ALA A 252 -15.04 7.92 18.01
N SER A 253 -13.94 7.84 17.25
CA SER A 253 -12.90 6.82 17.43
C SER A 253 -12.61 6.54 18.90
N GLY A 254 -12.75 5.28 19.31
CA GLY A 254 -12.57 4.87 20.70
C GLY A 254 -11.11 4.91 21.14
N ARG A 255 -10.86 4.67 22.43
CA ARG A 255 -9.50 4.57 23.01
C ARG A 255 -8.58 3.66 22.18
N SER A 256 -9.08 2.49 21.79
CA SER A 256 -8.30 1.50 21.05
C SER A 256 -7.92 1.99 19.64
N ASP A 257 -8.80 2.75 18.98
CA ASP A 257 -8.52 3.34 17.67
C ASP A 257 -7.45 4.43 17.76
N ALA A 258 -7.54 5.27 18.80
CA ALA A 258 -6.54 6.30 19.09
C ALA A 258 -5.16 5.70 19.36
N LEU A 259 -5.07 4.64 20.16
CA LEU A 259 -3.83 3.90 20.42
C LEU A 259 -3.24 3.32 19.12
N THR A 260 -4.04 2.54 18.40
CA THR A 260 -3.63 1.85 17.17
C THR A 260 -3.15 2.85 16.12
N HIS A 261 -3.94 3.89 15.82
CA HIS A 261 -3.57 4.90 14.84
C HIS A 261 -2.30 5.64 15.24
N SER A 262 -2.17 6.07 16.51
CA SER A 262 -0.99 6.82 16.95
C SER A 262 0.29 5.98 16.86
N MET A 263 0.23 4.69 17.17
CA MET A 263 1.35 3.76 17.00
C MET A 263 1.73 3.56 15.53
N MET A 264 0.74 3.49 14.62
CA MET A 264 0.99 3.36 13.19
C MET A 264 1.51 4.66 12.55
N ALA A 265 1.06 5.82 13.02
CA ALA A 265 1.65 7.10 12.66
C ALA A 265 3.12 7.18 13.12
N ALA A 266 3.45 6.68 14.31
CA ALA A 266 4.84 6.60 14.77
C ALA A 266 5.69 5.61 13.94
N ARG A 267 5.12 4.47 13.55
CA ARG A 267 5.76 3.54 12.61
C ARG A 267 6.07 4.21 11.28
N ALA A 268 5.09 4.87 10.67
CA ALA A 268 5.26 5.60 9.42
C ALA A 268 6.35 6.67 9.53
N ARG A 269 6.36 7.44 10.63
CA ARG A 269 7.38 8.47 10.89
C ARG A 269 8.80 7.88 10.94
N ALA A 270 9.00 6.79 11.68
CA ALA A 270 10.31 6.14 11.81
C ALA A 270 10.78 5.47 10.50
N LEU A 271 9.87 5.12 9.60
CA LEU A 271 10.20 4.52 8.29
C LEU A 271 10.38 5.57 7.18
N ALA A 272 9.79 6.77 7.31
CA ALA A 272 9.86 7.84 6.32
C ALA A 272 11.22 8.57 6.28
N ASP A 273 11.94 8.59 7.41
CA ASP A 273 13.29 9.15 7.51
C ASP A 273 14.26 8.13 8.12
N PRO A 274 15.02 7.37 7.31
CA PRO A 274 16.03 6.45 7.83
C PRO A 274 17.31 7.14 8.31
N GLY A 275 17.38 8.48 8.27
CA GLY A 275 18.54 9.25 8.70
C GLY A 275 18.81 9.13 10.19
N VAL A 276 20.08 8.91 10.55
CA VAL A 276 20.52 8.65 11.94
C VAL A 276 20.07 9.76 12.90
N ASP A 277 20.17 11.02 12.52
CA ASP A 277 19.80 12.14 13.38
C ASP A 277 18.29 12.24 13.61
N ALA A 278 17.48 11.94 12.58
CA ALA A 278 16.04 11.89 12.72
C ALA A 278 15.60 10.74 13.64
N LEU A 279 16.21 9.56 13.48
CA LEU A 279 15.96 8.41 14.36
C LEU A 279 16.36 8.70 15.80
N ARG A 280 17.52 9.34 16.03
CA ARG A 280 17.94 9.80 17.37
C ARG A 280 16.98 10.83 17.95
N GLY A 281 16.45 11.73 17.12
CA GLY A 281 15.41 12.68 17.51
C GLY A 281 14.15 11.97 18.02
N ILE A 282 13.67 10.94 17.30
CA ILE A 282 12.53 10.12 17.73
C ILE A 282 12.82 9.43 19.08
N VAL A 283 14.02 8.87 19.26
CA VAL A 283 14.42 8.25 20.54
C VAL A 283 14.52 9.29 21.66
N ALA A 284 14.96 10.51 21.39
CA ALA A 284 15.08 11.55 22.41
C ALA A 284 13.72 12.03 22.95
N GLU A 285 12.64 11.94 22.16
CA GLU A 285 11.30 12.41 22.55
C GLU A 285 10.78 11.71 23.82
N VAL A 286 11.03 10.41 23.97
CA VAL A 286 10.57 9.64 25.13
C VAL A 286 11.31 9.99 26.43
N HIS A 287 12.47 10.65 26.31
CA HIS A 287 13.27 11.11 27.44
C HIS A 287 13.01 12.59 27.80
N SER A 288 12.11 13.26 27.08
CA SER A 288 11.74 14.64 27.37
C SER A 288 10.94 14.77 28.67
N ALA A 289 11.14 15.88 29.40
CA ALA A 289 10.51 16.09 30.71
C ALA A 289 8.97 16.05 30.68
N GLY A 290 8.36 16.37 29.54
CA GLY A 290 6.90 16.36 29.37
C GLY A 290 6.29 15.01 29.00
N PHE A 291 7.11 14.01 28.64
CA PHE A 291 6.63 12.76 28.05
C PHE A 291 5.61 12.01 28.92
N ALA A 292 5.88 11.91 30.24
CA ALA A 292 5.01 11.21 31.18
C ALA A 292 3.59 11.82 31.28
N THR A 293 3.47 13.13 31.01
CA THR A 293 2.20 13.88 31.09
C THR A 293 1.38 13.85 29.80
N LEU A 294 1.94 13.31 28.72
CA LEU A 294 1.23 13.21 27.44
C LEU A 294 0.04 12.24 27.56
N PRO A 295 -1.02 12.45 26.75
CA PRO A 295 -2.09 11.49 26.60
C PRO A 295 -1.57 10.10 26.27
N GLU A 296 -2.27 9.07 26.75
CA GLU A 296 -1.85 7.66 26.63
C GLU A 296 -1.46 7.27 25.19
N ALA A 297 -2.28 7.62 24.21
CA ALA A 297 -2.02 7.33 22.80
C ALA A 297 -0.72 7.98 22.27
N ARG A 298 -0.39 9.20 22.72
CA ARG A 298 0.87 9.86 22.36
C ARG A 298 2.07 9.22 23.05
N ARG A 299 1.92 8.74 24.28
CA ARG A 299 2.98 7.97 24.95
C ARG A 299 3.21 6.63 24.25
N ALA A 300 2.14 5.93 23.88
CA ALA A 300 2.24 4.67 23.13
C ALA A 300 2.94 4.88 21.78
N ALA A 301 2.57 5.94 21.05
CA ALA A 301 3.23 6.35 19.81
C ALA A 301 4.73 6.64 20.02
N GLY A 302 5.08 7.43 21.04
CA GLY A 302 6.47 7.75 21.35
C GLY A 302 7.30 6.51 21.67
N LEU A 303 6.81 5.62 22.54
CA LEU A 303 7.50 4.37 22.87
C LEU A 303 7.63 3.44 21.65
N TYR A 304 6.57 3.30 20.86
CA TYR A 304 6.59 2.49 19.63
C TYR A 304 7.63 3.03 18.63
N GLY A 305 7.57 4.33 18.34
CA GLY A 305 8.48 4.99 17.41
C GLY A 305 9.94 4.91 17.88
N ALA A 306 10.20 5.17 19.16
CA ALA A 306 11.54 5.11 19.74
C ALA A 306 12.10 3.68 19.74
N ALA A 307 11.29 2.67 20.04
CA ALA A 307 11.70 1.27 19.97
C ALA A 307 12.07 0.88 18.53
N LEU A 308 11.21 1.21 17.55
CA LEU A 308 11.50 0.92 16.13
C LEU A 308 12.73 1.70 15.63
N ALA A 309 12.87 2.98 16.01
CA ALA A 309 14.04 3.79 15.67
C ALA A 309 15.32 3.20 16.28
N SER A 310 15.26 2.68 17.50
CA SER A 310 16.38 1.99 18.16
C SER A 310 16.80 0.73 17.42
N VAL A 311 15.85 -0.07 16.88
CA VAL A 311 16.17 -1.19 15.97
C VAL A 311 16.92 -0.72 14.73
N ARG A 312 16.45 0.37 14.10
CA ARG A 312 17.11 0.94 12.91
C ARG A 312 18.51 1.49 13.21
N LEU A 313 18.72 2.00 14.41
CA LEU A 313 20.03 2.41 14.94
C LEU A 313 20.91 1.24 15.42
N ARG A 314 20.39 -0.01 15.36
CA ARG A 314 21.03 -1.24 15.85
C ARG A 314 21.26 -1.27 17.37
N ASP A 315 20.52 -0.47 18.13
CA ASP A 315 20.48 -0.52 19.60
C ASP A 315 19.33 -1.42 20.06
N LEU A 316 19.54 -2.74 19.94
CA LEU A 316 18.55 -3.74 20.31
C LEU A 316 18.23 -3.77 21.82
N PRO A 317 19.19 -3.59 22.74
CA PRO A 317 18.89 -3.48 24.17
C PRO A 317 17.95 -2.32 24.48
N ALA A 318 18.18 -1.12 23.94
CA ALA A 318 17.27 0.01 24.12
C ALA A 318 15.89 -0.27 23.52
N ALA A 319 15.85 -0.87 22.32
CA ALA A 319 14.60 -1.23 21.67
C ALA A 319 13.73 -2.17 22.52
N LEU A 320 14.32 -3.21 23.14
CA LEU A 320 13.61 -4.14 24.01
C LEU A 320 13.06 -3.47 25.28
N VAL A 321 13.84 -2.57 25.90
CA VAL A 321 13.38 -1.81 27.08
C VAL A 321 12.17 -0.95 26.73
N LEU A 322 12.26 -0.19 25.64
CA LEU A 322 11.18 0.68 25.18
C LEU A 322 9.93 -0.10 24.78
N ALA A 323 10.10 -1.24 24.09
CA ALA A 323 9.00 -2.11 23.71
C ALA A 323 8.32 -2.76 24.92
N GLY A 324 9.08 -3.14 25.96
CA GLY A 324 8.52 -3.65 27.22
C GLY A 324 7.70 -2.60 27.97
N GLN A 325 8.16 -1.33 27.98
CA GLN A 325 7.39 -0.21 28.52
C GLN A 325 6.09 0.01 27.74
N LEU A 326 6.15 -0.09 26.41
CA LEU A 326 4.98 0.02 25.54
C LEU A 326 3.97 -1.08 25.86
N GLU A 327 4.39 -2.35 25.95
CA GLU A 327 3.50 -3.46 26.29
C GLU A 327 2.78 -3.25 27.62
N ALA A 328 3.51 -2.81 28.64
CA ALA A 328 2.93 -2.53 29.95
C ALA A 328 1.89 -1.39 29.87
N LEU A 329 2.18 -0.36 29.06
CA LEU A 329 1.27 0.78 28.85
C LEU A 329 -0.04 0.35 28.18
N VAL A 330 0.03 -0.55 27.18
CA VAL A 330 -1.13 -0.93 26.36
C VAL A 330 -1.74 -2.29 26.73
N ALA A 331 -1.34 -2.87 27.87
CA ALA A 331 -1.67 -4.25 28.26
C ALA A 331 -3.18 -4.55 28.32
N THR A 332 -4.02 -3.53 28.56
CA THR A 332 -5.48 -3.68 28.66
C THR A 332 -6.21 -3.54 27.33
N ASP A 333 -5.49 -3.21 26.24
CA ASP A 333 -6.06 -3.03 24.90
C ASP A 333 -5.51 -4.10 23.96
N SER A 334 -6.34 -5.06 23.56
CA SER A 334 -5.88 -6.23 22.80
C SER A 334 -5.28 -5.86 21.43
N ARG A 335 -5.84 -4.86 20.74
CA ARG A 335 -5.34 -4.43 19.42
C ARG A 335 -4.00 -3.71 19.54
N ALA A 336 -3.89 -2.77 20.48
CA ALA A 336 -2.63 -2.08 20.72
C ALA A 336 -1.55 -3.03 21.26
N LEU A 337 -1.91 -3.98 22.13
CA LEU A 337 -0.99 -5.00 22.63
C LEU A 337 -0.50 -5.94 21.52
N GLN A 338 -1.35 -6.30 20.55
CA GLN A 338 -0.92 -7.09 19.40
C GLN A 338 0.13 -6.35 18.56
N LEU A 339 -0.06 -5.04 18.29
CA LEU A 339 0.94 -4.23 17.60
C LEU A 339 2.27 -4.14 18.37
N ALA A 340 2.21 -4.01 19.70
CA ALA A 340 3.39 -4.03 20.55
C ALA A 340 4.10 -5.40 20.50
N ARG A 341 3.34 -6.50 20.47
CA ARG A 341 3.88 -7.87 20.33
C ARG A 341 4.58 -8.09 18.99
N TRP A 342 3.99 -7.60 17.89
CA TRP A 342 4.64 -7.65 16.58
C TRP A 342 5.95 -6.87 16.58
N LEU A 343 5.99 -5.67 17.16
CA LEU A 343 7.23 -4.91 17.29
C LEU A 343 8.30 -5.68 18.09
N VAL A 344 7.93 -6.32 19.19
CA VAL A 344 8.87 -7.17 19.96
C VAL A 344 9.37 -8.36 19.13
N ALA A 345 8.49 -9.00 18.35
CA ALA A 345 8.90 -10.07 17.43
C ALA A 345 9.89 -9.56 16.36
N GLU A 346 9.65 -8.38 15.79
CA GLU A 346 10.58 -7.72 14.86
C GLU A 346 11.93 -7.43 15.50
N ILE A 347 11.96 -6.93 16.74
CA ILE A 347 13.19 -6.68 17.50
C ILE A 347 13.97 -7.98 17.69
N HIS A 348 13.30 -9.07 18.07
CA HIS A 348 13.93 -10.38 18.24
C HIS A 348 14.46 -10.96 16.92
N LEU A 349 13.71 -10.84 15.82
CA LEU A 349 14.15 -11.26 14.49
C LEU A 349 15.36 -10.46 14.00
N ALA A 350 15.37 -9.14 14.23
CA ALA A 350 16.50 -8.27 13.94
C ALA A 350 17.75 -8.62 14.77
N GLY A 351 17.55 -9.08 16.00
CA GLY A 351 18.60 -9.55 16.90
C GLY A 351 19.06 -11.00 16.70
N GLY A 352 18.52 -11.71 15.70
CA GLY A 352 18.88 -13.12 15.46
C GLY A 352 18.34 -14.08 16.53
N ALA A 353 17.24 -13.72 17.22
CA ALA A 353 16.58 -14.54 18.22
C ALA A 353 15.19 -15.05 17.74
N PRO A 354 15.11 -15.87 16.68
CA PRO A 354 13.83 -16.27 16.08
C PRO A 354 12.93 -17.08 17.03
N GLN A 355 13.52 -17.87 17.94
CA GLN A 355 12.74 -18.59 18.95
C GLN A 355 12.00 -17.62 19.90
N SER A 356 12.66 -16.53 20.30
CA SER A 356 12.03 -15.48 21.11
C SER A 356 10.98 -14.70 20.33
N ALA A 357 11.12 -14.55 19.01
CA ALA A 357 10.07 -13.96 18.19
C ALA A 357 8.80 -14.85 18.16
N LEU A 358 8.95 -16.17 18.03
CA LEU A 358 7.82 -17.10 17.98
C LEU A 358 6.96 -17.09 19.25
N THR A 359 7.52 -16.83 20.42
CA THR A 359 6.74 -16.77 21.68
C THR A 359 5.82 -15.55 21.77
N ARG A 360 5.96 -14.61 20.82
CA ARG A 360 5.28 -13.32 20.81
C ARG A 360 4.17 -13.25 19.75
N LEU A 361 4.14 -14.21 18.83
CA LEU A 361 3.23 -14.27 17.70
C LEU A 361 2.10 -15.27 17.96
N ASP A 362 0.90 -14.99 17.43
CA ASP A 362 -0.12 -16.02 17.27
C ASP A 362 0.17 -16.83 16.00
N LEU A 363 0.63 -18.07 16.19
CA LEU A 363 1.03 -18.97 15.10
C LEU A 363 -0.14 -19.56 14.31
N GLN A 364 -1.39 -19.28 14.73
CA GLN A 364 -2.61 -19.65 14.02
C GLN A 364 -3.27 -18.47 13.31
N SER A 365 -2.71 -17.27 13.47
CA SER A 365 -3.24 -16.08 12.85
C SER A 365 -3.12 -16.11 11.33
N VAL A 366 -4.13 -15.54 10.67
CA VAL A 366 -4.14 -15.30 9.23
C VAL A 366 -3.78 -13.85 8.89
N ALA A 367 -3.38 -13.04 9.88
CA ALA A 367 -2.90 -11.69 9.63
C ALA A 367 -1.52 -11.74 8.95
N ARG A 368 -1.40 -11.05 7.81
CA ARG A 368 -0.15 -11.02 7.01
C ARG A 368 1.11 -10.76 7.84
N PRO A 369 1.17 -9.80 8.79
CA PRO A 369 2.37 -9.59 9.62
C PRO A 369 2.79 -10.84 10.40
N GLU A 370 1.83 -11.55 11.01
CA GLU A 370 2.11 -12.74 11.81
C GLU A 370 2.52 -13.92 10.93
N VAL A 371 1.85 -14.11 9.80
CA VAL A 371 2.21 -15.14 8.83
C VAL A 371 3.64 -14.97 8.36
N LEU A 372 4.03 -13.75 7.95
CA LEU A 372 5.38 -13.48 7.46
C LEU A 372 6.44 -13.59 8.55
N MET A 373 6.21 -13.00 9.73
CA MET A 373 7.17 -13.07 10.85
C MET A 373 7.32 -14.50 11.38
N ALA A 374 6.23 -15.26 11.49
CA ALA A 374 6.28 -16.66 11.92
C ALA A 374 6.98 -17.53 10.89
N ALA A 375 6.76 -17.30 9.59
CA ALA A 375 7.46 -18.00 8.53
C ALA A 375 8.97 -17.71 8.52
N ASP A 376 9.38 -16.46 8.65
CA ASP A 376 10.81 -16.09 8.78
C ASP A 376 11.44 -16.75 10.01
N ALA A 377 10.78 -16.63 11.17
CA ALA A 377 11.27 -17.22 12.41
C ALA A 377 11.42 -18.76 12.31
N ARG A 378 10.37 -19.46 11.85
CA ARG A 378 10.38 -20.93 11.70
C ARG A 378 11.40 -21.42 10.69
N THR A 379 11.58 -20.68 9.59
CA THR A 379 12.61 -21.00 8.60
C THR A 379 14.00 -20.96 9.21
N ARG A 380 14.28 -19.94 10.06
CA ARG A 380 15.56 -19.79 10.78
C ARG A 380 15.75 -20.80 11.92
N THR A 381 14.67 -21.35 12.50
CA THR A 381 14.75 -22.41 13.52
C THR A 381 14.74 -23.83 12.93
N GLY A 382 14.75 -23.98 11.60
CA GLY A 382 14.81 -25.27 10.92
C GLY A 382 13.45 -25.95 10.65
N ASP A 383 12.33 -25.30 10.95
CA ASP A 383 10.98 -25.82 10.67
C ASP A 383 10.48 -25.40 9.27
N ALA A 384 11.33 -25.64 8.26
CA ALA A 384 11.06 -25.21 6.89
C ALA A 384 9.87 -25.96 6.25
N GLN A 385 9.60 -27.20 6.67
CA GLN A 385 8.49 -28.00 6.15
C GLN A 385 7.13 -27.39 6.48
N THR A 386 6.91 -27.00 7.74
CA THR A 386 5.67 -26.35 8.18
C THR A 386 5.47 -25.01 7.47
N VAL A 387 6.56 -24.24 7.29
CA VAL A 387 6.53 -22.97 6.55
C VAL A 387 6.11 -23.20 5.11
N ALA A 388 6.73 -24.15 4.40
CA ALA A 388 6.38 -24.42 3.01
C ALA A 388 4.93 -24.88 2.84
N GLN A 389 4.39 -25.67 3.77
CA GLN A 389 2.99 -26.08 3.74
C GLN A 389 2.04 -24.89 3.91
N ALA A 390 2.29 -24.03 4.91
CA ALA A 390 1.47 -22.87 5.21
C ALA A 390 1.54 -21.82 4.10
N LEU A 391 2.75 -21.45 3.66
CA LEU A 391 2.93 -20.41 2.65
C LEU A 391 2.45 -20.84 1.27
N ARG A 392 2.49 -22.14 0.92
CA ARG A 392 1.89 -22.62 -0.34
C ARG A 392 0.38 -22.36 -0.40
N VAL A 393 -0.32 -22.47 0.74
CA VAL A 393 -1.76 -22.12 0.81
C VAL A 393 -1.89 -20.59 0.72
N TRP A 394 -1.11 -19.85 1.51
CA TRP A 394 -1.15 -18.38 1.51
C TRP A 394 -0.99 -17.77 0.11
N VAL A 395 0.04 -18.18 -0.63
CA VAL A 395 0.33 -17.61 -1.96
C VAL A 395 -0.62 -18.08 -3.06
N ALA A 396 -1.42 -19.13 -2.80
CA ALA A 396 -2.51 -19.49 -3.70
C ALA A 396 -3.65 -18.47 -3.60
N ASP A 397 -3.94 -18.00 -2.38
CA ASP A 397 -4.97 -16.98 -2.12
C ASP A 397 -4.44 -15.55 -2.32
N HIS A 398 -3.14 -15.33 -2.13
CA HIS A 398 -2.46 -14.03 -2.22
C HIS A 398 -1.28 -14.09 -3.22
N PRO A 399 -1.53 -14.35 -4.52
CA PRO A 399 -0.47 -14.57 -5.49
C PRO A 399 0.45 -13.36 -5.71
N ASN A 400 0.00 -12.16 -5.34
CA ASN A 400 0.76 -10.92 -5.45
C ASN A 400 1.60 -10.60 -4.20
N ASP A 401 1.63 -11.47 -3.18
CA ASP A 401 2.45 -11.27 -1.99
C ASP A 401 3.90 -11.75 -2.23
N ALA A 402 4.74 -10.84 -2.72
CA ALA A 402 6.13 -11.13 -3.05
C ALA A 402 6.96 -11.57 -1.83
N ALA A 403 6.70 -11.01 -0.63
CA ALA A 403 7.41 -11.38 0.59
C ALA A 403 7.10 -12.82 0.99
N ALA A 404 5.83 -13.24 0.89
CA ALA A 404 5.45 -14.63 1.12
C ALA A 404 6.11 -15.60 0.13
N TRP A 405 6.16 -15.25 -1.17
CA TRP A 405 6.86 -16.06 -2.16
C TRP A 405 8.36 -16.19 -1.87
N MET A 406 9.03 -15.12 -1.42
CA MET A 406 10.44 -15.16 -1.04
C MET A 406 10.70 -16.04 0.20
N LEU A 407 9.82 -15.98 1.20
CA LEU A 407 9.91 -16.85 2.38
C LEU A 407 9.64 -18.32 2.01
N LEU A 408 8.71 -18.57 1.08
CA LEU A 408 8.46 -19.91 0.56
C LEU A 408 9.67 -20.45 -0.20
N ALA A 409 10.33 -19.61 -1.01
CA ALA A 409 11.58 -19.98 -1.68
C ALA A 409 12.68 -20.37 -0.69
N ALA A 410 12.89 -19.58 0.36
CA ALA A 410 13.87 -19.88 1.41
C ALA A 410 13.52 -21.18 2.15
N ALA A 411 12.23 -21.43 2.42
CA ALA A 411 11.79 -22.68 3.03
C ALA A 411 12.04 -23.90 2.13
N TYR A 412 11.86 -23.78 0.81
CA TYR A 412 12.20 -24.85 -0.13
C TYR A 412 13.70 -25.08 -0.24
N ASP A 413 14.51 -24.02 -0.24
CA ASP A 413 15.97 -24.12 -0.30
C ASP A 413 16.53 -24.84 0.94
N ASN A 414 16.02 -24.51 2.13
CA ASN A 414 16.37 -25.21 3.38
C ASN A 414 15.98 -26.70 3.39
N GLN A 415 15.03 -27.11 2.53
CA GLN A 415 14.64 -28.51 2.34
C GLN A 415 15.42 -29.20 1.20
N GLY A 416 16.36 -28.50 0.55
CA GLY A 416 17.07 -28.99 -0.64
C GLY A 416 16.20 -29.08 -1.90
N GLN A 417 14.99 -28.51 -1.90
CA GLN A 417 14.04 -28.53 -3.01
C GLN A 417 14.34 -27.40 -4.01
N ARG A 418 15.53 -27.44 -4.61
CA ARG A 418 16.09 -26.33 -5.40
C ARG A 418 15.20 -25.89 -6.56
N LEU A 419 14.57 -26.82 -7.28
CA LEU A 419 13.69 -26.48 -8.40
C LEU A 419 12.47 -25.65 -7.96
N ARG A 420 11.84 -26.05 -6.84
CA ARG A 420 10.72 -25.31 -6.23
C ARG A 420 11.15 -23.97 -5.66
N ALA A 421 12.34 -23.90 -5.06
CA ALA A 421 12.90 -22.65 -4.56
C ALA A 421 13.04 -21.62 -5.69
N ILE A 422 13.69 -21.99 -6.81
CA ILE A 422 13.87 -21.08 -7.95
C ILE A 422 12.54 -20.65 -8.57
N ARG A 423 11.56 -21.55 -8.66
CA ARG A 423 10.20 -21.17 -9.10
C ARG A 423 9.58 -20.14 -8.16
N ALA A 424 9.62 -20.38 -6.84
CA ALA A 424 9.05 -19.45 -5.87
C ALA A 424 9.73 -18.07 -5.94
N GLU A 425 11.05 -18.02 -6.17
CA GLU A 425 11.76 -16.76 -6.45
C GLU A 425 11.27 -16.10 -7.75
N ALA A 426 11.03 -16.87 -8.80
CA ALA A 426 10.50 -16.36 -10.06
C ALA A 426 9.10 -15.75 -9.88
N GLU A 427 8.21 -16.43 -9.13
CA GLU A 427 6.87 -15.92 -8.81
C GLU A 427 6.94 -14.67 -7.92
N ALA A 428 7.90 -14.59 -6.99
CA ALA A 428 8.14 -13.36 -6.22
C ALA A 428 8.46 -12.16 -7.13
N ARG A 429 9.24 -12.39 -8.21
CA ARG A 429 9.54 -11.35 -9.21
C ARG A 429 8.32 -10.99 -10.04
N VAL A 430 7.46 -11.95 -10.37
CA VAL A 430 6.16 -11.68 -11.01
C VAL A 430 5.28 -10.80 -10.11
N ALA A 431 5.17 -11.14 -8.82
CA ALA A 431 4.40 -10.37 -7.84
C ALA A 431 4.93 -8.93 -7.69
N GLN A 432 6.25 -8.74 -7.72
CA GLN A 432 6.89 -7.41 -7.75
C GLN A 432 6.68 -6.66 -9.08
N GLY A 433 6.25 -7.34 -10.14
CA GLY A 433 6.13 -6.76 -11.47
C GLY A 433 7.44 -6.71 -12.27
N ASP A 434 8.54 -7.27 -11.75
CA ASP A 434 9.80 -7.38 -12.48
C ASP A 434 9.79 -8.63 -13.37
N LEU A 435 9.06 -8.52 -14.47
CA LEU A 435 8.88 -9.63 -15.42
C LEU A 435 10.19 -10.08 -16.07
N SER A 436 11.17 -9.18 -16.21
CA SER A 436 12.49 -9.52 -16.77
C SER A 436 13.23 -10.43 -15.80
N ALA A 437 13.35 -10.04 -14.53
CA ALA A 437 13.96 -10.86 -13.50
C ALA A 437 13.20 -12.18 -13.28
N ALA A 438 11.87 -12.18 -13.41
CA ALA A 438 11.07 -13.39 -13.38
C ALA A 438 11.42 -14.35 -14.53
N SER A 439 11.53 -13.85 -15.76
CA SER A 439 11.90 -14.66 -16.93
C SER A 439 13.27 -15.30 -16.75
N ASP A 440 14.25 -14.56 -16.24
CA ASP A 440 15.60 -15.09 -15.99
C ASP A 440 15.59 -16.22 -14.95
N ARG A 441 14.79 -16.07 -13.88
CA ARG A 441 14.62 -17.12 -12.85
C ARG A 441 13.89 -18.34 -13.40
N PHE A 442 12.84 -18.15 -14.19
CA PHE A 442 12.16 -19.28 -14.84
C PHE A 442 13.08 -20.04 -15.79
N LYS A 443 13.90 -19.34 -16.59
CA LYS A 443 14.92 -19.98 -17.45
C LYS A 443 15.95 -20.77 -16.64
N ALA A 444 16.44 -20.21 -15.54
CA ALA A 444 17.35 -20.91 -14.64
C ALA A 444 16.71 -22.20 -14.07
N ALA A 445 15.41 -22.17 -13.75
CA ALA A 445 14.67 -23.35 -13.31
C ALA A 445 14.51 -24.39 -14.43
N GLN A 446 14.27 -23.96 -15.67
CA GLN A 446 14.23 -24.85 -16.86
C GLN A 446 15.59 -25.48 -17.14
N ASP A 447 16.68 -24.73 -17.01
CA ASP A 447 18.05 -25.22 -17.18
C ASP A 447 18.37 -26.29 -16.14
N LEU A 448 18.00 -26.05 -14.87
CA LEU A 448 18.14 -27.02 -13.79
C LEU A 448 17.34 -28.30 -14.08
N ALA A 449 16.08 -28.15 -14.51
CA ALA A 449 15.23 -29.28 -14.86
C ALA A 449 15.81 -30.13 -16.02
N ARG A 450 16.44 -29.49 -17.01
CA ARG A 450 17.12 -30.18 -18.12
C ARG A 450 18.38 -30.93 -17.68
N GLY A 451 19.05 -30.46 -16.64
CA GLY A 451 20.24 -31.10 -16.05
C GLY A 451 19.96 -32.39 -15.29
N GLY A 452 18.69 -32.72 -15.03
CA GLY A 452 18.25 -33.93 -14.34
C GLY A 452 17.21 -33.61 -13.27
N LEU A 453 16.08 -34.32 -13.30
CA LEU A 453 14.99 -34.15 -12.33
C LEU A 453 15.11 -35.15 -11.18
N ALA A 454 14.86 -34.70 -9.95
CA ALA A 454 14.61 -35.63 -8.85
C ALA A 454 13.26 -36.33 -9.04
N ALA A 455 13.09 -37.49 -8.40
CA ALA A 455 11.84 -38.23 -8.45
C ALA A 455 10.69 -37.39 -7.87
N GLY A 456 9.69 -37.06 -8.71
CA GLY A 456 8.53 -36.25 -8.33
C GLY A 456 8.54 -34.80 -8.84
N ASP A 457 9.64 -34.34 -9.46
CA ASP A 457 9.77 -32.96 -9.95
C ASP A 457 9.18 -32.72 -11.34
N HIS A 458 8.66 -33.75 -12.01
CA HIS A 458 8.06 -33.61 -13.34
C HIS A 458 6.86 -32.65 -13.37
N ILE A 459 6.04 -32.67 -12.32
CA ILE A 459 4.91 -31.73 -12.18
C ILE A 459 5.44 -30.31 -12.04
N GLU A 460 6.49 -30.13 -11.24
CA GLU A 460 7.10 -28.83 -11.00
C GLU A 460 7.70 -28.23 -12.27
N ALA A 461 8.44 -29.04 -13.03
CA ALA A 461 9.00 -28.66 -14.33
C ALA A 461 7.91 -28.24 -15.32
N SER A 462 6.78 -28.96 -15.38
CA SER A 462 5.64 -28.60 -16.23
C SER A 462 5.01 -27.25 -15.84
N ILE A 463 4.90 -26.98 -14.54
CA ILE A 463 4.40 -25.68 -14.05
C ILE A 463 5.38 -24.56 -14.42
N ILE A 464 6.68 -24.77 -14.20
CA ILE A 464 7.74 -23.84 -14.58
C ILE A 464 7.65 -23.52 -16.07
N ASP A 465 7.55 -24.52 -16.94
CA ASP A 465 7.45 -24.32 -18.39
C ASP A 465 6.21 -23.52 -18.78
N SER A 466 5.06 -23.79 -18.15
CA SER A 466 3.82 -23.05 -18.39
C SER A 466 3.97 -21.58 -17.97
N ARG A 467 4.47 -21.35 -16.75
CA ARG A 467 4.65 -20.00 -16.20
C ARG A 467 5.73 -19.21 -16.94
N ALA A 468 6.83 -19.85 -17.35
CA ALA A 468 7.85 -19.23 -18.19
C ALA A 468 7.25 -18.67 -19.48
N ARG A 469 6.45 -19.48 -20.20
CA ARG A 469 5.75 -19.02 -21.42
C ARG A 469 4.78 -17.87 -21.14
N GLN A 470 4.07 -17.91 -20.02
CA GLN A 470 3.17 -16.83 -19.64
C GLN A 470 3.93 -15.53 -19.36
N VAL A 471 5.03 -15.58 -18.62
CA VAL A 471 5.88 -14.40 -18.35
C VAL A 471 6.51 -13.87 -19.64
N GLU A 472 6.96 -14.74 -20.55
CA GLU A 472 7.45 -14.33 -21.86
C GLU A 472 6.38 -13.63 -22.71
N LEU A 473 5.14 -14.11 -22.66
CA LEU A 473 4.02 -13.44 -23.33
C LEU A 473 3.80 -12.04 -22.74
N LEU A 474 3.72 -11.91 -21.41
CA LEU A 474 3.56 -10.62 -20.74
C LEU A 474 4.72 -9.66 -21.04
N LEU A 475 5.95 -10.16 -21.14
CA LEU A 475 7.12 -9.37 -21.56
C LEU A 475 7.01 -8.89 -23.00
N ARG A 476 6.53 -9.75 -23.92
CA ARG A 476 6.31 -9.37 -25.33
C ARG A 476 5.21 -8.32 -25.44
N GLU A 477 4.10 -8.50 -24.74
CA GLU A 477 3.04 -7.49 -24.64
C GLU A 477 3.59 -6.17 -24.11
N GLN A 478 4.38 -6.21 -23.03
CA GLN A 478 5.05 -5.01 -22.50
C GLN A 478 5.99 -4.35 -23.52
N ALA A 479 6.70 -5.14 -24.33
CA ALA A 479 7.59 -4.61 -25.36
C ALA A 479 6.84 -4.00 -26.56
N LEU A 480 5.66 -4.51 -26.89
CA LEU A 480 4.79 -3.97 -27.96
C LEU A 480 4.07 -2.69 -27.51
N GLU A 481 3.91 -2.50 -26.20
CA GLU A 481 3.32 -1.29 -25.61
C GLU A 481 4.35 -0.17 -25.33
N ARG A 482 5.66 -0.44 -25.52
CA ARG A 482 6.75 0.55 -25.47
C ARG A 482 6.95 1.19 -26.84
#